data_AF-A0A7S2M4K9-F1
#
_entry.id   AF-A0A7S2M4K9-F1
#
_cell.length_a   1.000
_cell.length_b   1.000
_cell.length_c   1.000
_cell.angle_alpha   90.00
_cell.angle_beta   90.00
_cell.angle_gamma   90.00
#
_symmetry.space_group_name_H-M   'P 1'
#
loop_
_entity.id
_entity.type
_entity.pdbx_description
1 polymer ?
#
loop_
_entity_poly.entity_id
_entity_poly.type
_entity_poly.pdbx_seq_one_letter_code
_entity_poly.pdbx_strand_id
1 'polypeptide(L)'
;GVEWFDAGRGQDIQIALYDAETLDYSRSVAWNADSGQVECSAITIDVHNELVWMSDWVHSNYIYKYDLHNGEYMGKLHLRATPEWTQGLAFYKGDLYITNDDGDADRNE
;
A
#
# COMPACT_ATOMS: atom_id res chain seq x y z
N GLY A 1 -1.40 9.36 8.36
CA GLY A 1 -0.65 9.13 7.12
C GLY A 1 0.34 10.25 6.94
N VAL A 2 1.45 9.98 6.24
CA VAL A 2 2.39 11.05 5.83
C VAL A 2 1.87 11.78 4.58
N GLU A 3 0.94 11.16 3.83
CA GLU A 3 0.24 11.79 2.72
C GLU A 3 -0.88 12.74 3.16
N TRP A 4 -1.17 13.73 2.30
CA TRP A 4 -2.36 14.56 2.36
C TRP A 4 -3.27 14.24 1.19
N PHE A 5 -4.55 13.98 1.45
CA PHE A 5 -5.53 13.62 0.41
C PHE A 5 -6.42 14.82 0.05
N ASP A 6 -6.50 15.14 -1.24
CA ASP A 6 -7.35 16.20 -1.78
C ASP A 6 -8.12 15.70 -3.01
N ALA A 7 -9.44 15.71 -2.91
CA ALA A 7 -10.38 15.46 -4.01
C ALA A 7 -10.04 14.27 -4.94
N GLY A 8 -9.60 13.12 -4.39
CA GLY A 8 -9.26 11.94 -5.19
C GLY A 8 -7.78 11.78 -5.50
N ARG A 9 -6.90 12.60 -4.91
CA ARG A 9 -5.46 12.55 -5.12
C ARG A 9 -4.69 12.74 -3.81
N GLY A 10 -3.89 11.75 -3.47
CA GLY A 10 -2.82 11.84 -2.47
C GLY A 10 -1.68 12.74 -2.96
N GLN A 11 -1.19 13.56 -2.05
CA GLN A 11 -0.02 14.42 -2.17
C GLN A 11 1.03 13.94 -1.17
N ASP A 12 2.30 14.10 -1.51
CA ASP A 12 3.44 13.73 -0.67
C ASP A 12 3.43 12.27 -0.20
N ILE A 13 2.91 11.37 -1.05
CA ILE A 13 2.97 9.93 -0.84
C ILE A 13 4.43 9.52 -0.65
N GLN A 14 4.71 8.87 0.47
CA GLN A 14 6.05 8.38 0.81
C GLN A 14 5.96 7.25 1.83
N ILE A 15 6.98 6.39 1.84
CA ILE A 15 7.18 5.42 2.91
C ILE A 15 8.22 6.02 3.85
N ALA A 16 7.81 6.36 5.07
CA ALA A 16 8.71 6.87 6.10
C ALA A 16 9.18 5.72 7.00
N LEU A 17 10.49 5.56 7.14
CA LEU A 17 11.12 4.52 7.93
C LEU A 17 11.61 5.11 9.25
N TYR A 18 11.26 4.43 10.34
CA TYR A 18 11.66 4.79 11.70
C TYR A 18 12.36 3.59 12.34
N ASP A 19 13.30 3.88 13.23
CA ASP A 19 13.86 2.86 14.10
C ASP A 19 12.76 2.33 15.03
N ALA A 20 12.63 1.00 15.13
CA ALA A 20 11.54 0.39 15.88
C ALA A 20 11.70 0.50 17.40
N GLU A 21 12.93 0.67 17.90
CA GLU A 21 13.22 0.78 19.32
C GLU A 21 13.18 2.23 19.80
N THR A 22 13.76 3.15 19.02
CA THR A 22 13.90 4.56 19.41
C THR A 22 12.82 5.48 18.84
N LEU A 23 12.12 5.03 17.79
CA LEU A 23 11.20 5.84 16.97
C LEU A 23 11.88 7.01 16.24
N ASP A 24 13.21 7.01 16.15
CA ASP A 24 13.93 8.02 15.40
C ASP A 24 13.67 7.84 13.90
N TYR A 25 13.45 8.97 13.22
CA TYR A 25 13.35 8.98 11.77
C TYR A 25 14.67 8.53 11.14
N SER A 26 14.60 7.51 10.27
CA SER A 26 15.75 7.00 9.54
C SER A 26 15.86 7.64 8.16
N ARG A 27 14.85 7.43 7.31
CA ARG A 27 14.78 7.94 5.94
C ARG A 27 13.35 7.85 5.40
N SER A 28 13.11 8.49 4.26
CA SER A 28 11.89 8.32 3.47
C SER A 28 12.22 7.75 2.10
N VAL A 29 11.31 6.93 1.58
CA VAL A 29 11.26 6.49 0.19
C VAL A 29 10.21 7.34 -0.52
N ALA A 30 10.62 8.02 -1.59
CA ALA A 30 9.73 8.85 -2.38
C ALA A 30 8.79 8.00 -3.25
N TRP A 31 7.56 8.46 -3.43
CA TRP A 31 6.66 7.91 -4.44
C TRP A 31 7.26 7.99 -5.84
N ASN A 32 7.05 6.94 -6.62
CA ASN A 32 7.48 6.88 -8.01
C ASN A 32 6.31 7.21 -8.94
N ALA A 33 6.45 8.26 -9.75
CA ALA A 33 5.42 8.69 -10.69
C ALA A 33 5.02 7.63 -11.74
N ASP A 34 5.97 6.79 -12.16
CA ASP A 34 5.74 5.74 -13.14
C ASP A 34 4.87 4.59 -12.58
N SER A 35 4.70 4.52 -11.26
CA SER A 35 3.77 3.57 -10.63
C SER A 35 2.33 3.83 -11.08
N GLY A 36 1.97 5.10 -11.30
CA GLY A 36 0.61 5.56 -11.52
C GLY A 36 -0.27 5.51 -10.26
N GLN A 37 0.29 5.19 -9.09
CA GLN A 37 -0.42 5.24 -7.82
C GLN A 37 -0.84 6.69 -7.53
N VAL A 38 -2.06 6.87 -7.02
CA VAL A 38 -2.61 8.20 -6.73
C VAL A 38 -2.97 8.39 -5.27
N GLU A 39 -2.99 7.33 -4.46
CA GLU A 39 -3.26 7.35 -3.02
C GLU A 39 -2.64 6.11 -2.34
N CYS A 40 -2.42 6.17 -1.02
CA CYS A 40 -1.97 5.03 -0.22
C CYS A 40 -2.91 4.75 0.97
N SER A 41 -3.87 3.83 0.78
CA SER A 41 -4.84 3.46 1.80
C SER A 41 -4.35 2.42 2.81
N ALA A 42 -3.40 1.56 2.42
CA ALA A 42 -2.78 0.58 3.29
C ALA A 42 -1.36 0.22 2.86
N ILE A 43 -0.60 -0.32 3.82
CA ILE A 43 0.79 -0.74 3.64
C ILE A 43 1.05 -2.02 4.42
N THR A 44 1.84 -2.94 3.87
CA THR A 44 2.33 -4.13 4.59
C THR A 44 3.74 -4.52 4.12
N ILE A 45 4.43 -5.31 4.94
CA ILE A 45 5.80 -5.76 4.68
C ILE A 45 5.80 -7.25 4.37
N ASP A 46 6.31 -7.60 3.20
CA ASP A 46 6.66 -8.97 2.83
C ASP A 46 8.13 -9.21 3.14
N VAL A 47 8.38 -9.76 4.33
CA VAL A 47 9.73 -10.08 4.81
C VAL A 47 10.38 -11.25 4.04
N HIS A 48 9.58 -12.06 3.32
CA HIS A 48 10.11 -13.22 2.61
C HIS A 48 10.75 -12.80 1.29
N ASN A 49 10.11 -11.87 0.59
CA ASN A 49 10.58 -11.35 -0.70
C ASN A 49 11.24 -9.97 -0.59
N GLU A 50 11.35 -9.42 0.61
CA GLU A 50 11.95 -8.11 0.89
C GLU A 50 11.21 -6.98 0.14
N LEU A 51 9.88 -7.00 0.21
CA LEU A 51 9.01 -6.03 -0.47
C LEU A 51 8.15 -5.25 0.52
N VAL A 52 7.84 -4.02 0.14
CA VAL A 52 6.76 -3.21 0.70
C VAL A 52 5.61 -3.21 -0.28
N TRP A 53 4.41 -3.56 0.19
CA TRP A 53 3.19 -3.52 -0.60
C TRP A 53 2.31 -2.35 -0.15
N MET A 54 1.76 -1.60 -1.11
CA MET A 54 0.82 -0.51 -0.86
C MET A 54 -0.43 -0.66 -1.73
N SER A 55 -1.59 -0.31 -1.20
CA SER A 55 -2.86 -0.24 -1.93
C SER A 55 -3.21 1.19 -2.32
N ASP A 56 -4.23 1.33 -3.15
CA ASP A 56 -4.79 2.60 -3.58
C ASP A 56 -6.33 2.48 -3.54
N TRP A 57 -6.97 3.33 -2.74
CA TRP A 57 -8.42 3.36 -2.57
C TRP A 57 -9.14 3.96 -3.79
N VAL A 58 -8.48 4.88 -4.51
CA VAL A 58 -9.04 5.53 -5.71
C VAL A 58 -8.98 4.59 -6.92
N HIS A 59 -7.90 3.80 -7.02
CA HIS A 59 -7.63 2.84 -8.09
C HIS A 59 -7.28 1.46 -7.54
N SER A 60 -8.28 0.80 -6.96
CA SER A 60 -8.15 -0.52 -6.30
C SER A 60 -7.88 -1.70 -7.24
N ASN A 61 -7.62 -1.46 -8.53
CA ASN A 61 -7.25 -2.53 -9.47
C ASN A 61 -5.77 -2.93 -9.40
N TYR A 62 -4.94 -2.21 -8.63
CA TYR A 62 -3.53 -2.54 -8.47
C TYR A 62 -3.07 -2.51 -7.02
N ILE A 63 -2.16 -3.41 -6.67
CA ILE A 63 -1.31 -3.31 -5.48
C ILE A 63 0.12 -3.01 -5.93
N TYR A 64 0.76 -2.02 -5.33
CA TYR A 64 2.06 -1.50 -5.74
C TYR A 64 3.15 -2.10 -4.85
N LYS A 65 4.29 -2.47 -5.45
CA LYS A 65 5.43 -3.03 -4.71
C LYS A 65 6.67 -2.17 -4.84
N TYR A 66 7.36 -2.01 -3.72
CA TYR A 66 8.64 -1.35 -3.61
C TYR A 66 9.63 -2.29 -2.94
N ASP A 67 10.91 -2.17 -3.27
CA ASP A 67 11.98 -2.89 -2.59
C ASP A 67 12.15 -2.36 -1.15
N LEU A 68 12.24 -3.27 -0.19
CA LEU A 68 12.32 -2.93 1.24
C LEU A 68 13.64 -2.24 1.62
N HIS A 69 14.74 -2.55 0.93
CA HIS A 69 16.08 -2.10 1.29
C HIS A 69 16.43 -0.76 0.67
N ASN A 70 16.17 -0.59 -0.62
CA ASN A 70 16.54 0.62 -1.35
C ASN A 70 15.34 1.52 -1.69
N GLY A 71 14.11 1.04 -1.52
CA GLY A 71 12.89 1.80 -1.82
C GLY A 71 12.58 1.95 -3.31
N GLU A 72 13.25 1.21 -4.18
CA GLU A 72 12.98 1.26 -5.61
C GLU A 72 11.59 0.72 -5.93
N TYR A 73 10.91 1.34 -6.89
CA TYR A 73 9.63 0.84 -7.38
C TYR A 73 9.84 -0.43 -8.21
N MET A 74 9.23 -1.53 -7.77
CA MET A 74 9.43 -2.87 -8.35
C MET A 74 8.30 -3.30 -9.28
N GLY A 75 7.25 -2.48 -9.42
CA GLY A 75 6.10 -2.74 -10.27
C GLY A 75 4.78 -2.84 -9.50
N LYS A 76 3.77 -3.42 -10.13
CA LYS A 76 2.42 -3.57 -9.54
C LYS A 76 1.76 -4.89 -9.93
N LEU A 77 0.92 -5.38 -9.03
CA LEU A 77 0.08 -6.56 -9.20
C LEU A 77 -1.31 -6.12 -9.65
N HIS A 78 -1.79 -6.61 -10.80
CA HIS A 78 -3.14 -6.34 -11.30
C HIS A 78 -4.15 -7.30 -10.68
N LEU A 79 -5.16 -6.76 -10.00
CA LEU A 79 -6.29 -7.52 -9.46
C LEU A 79 -7.36 -7.72 -10.54
N ARG A 80 -7.78 -8.96 -10.76
CA ARG A 80 -8.88 -9.31 -11.67
C ARG A 80 -10.17 -9.42 -10.89
N ALA A 81 -11.27 -8.91 -11.45
CA ALA A 81 -12.48 -8.54 -10.71
C ALA A 81 -12.11 -7.50 -9.63
N THR A 82 -11.90 -6.27 -10.09
CA THR A 82 -11.41 -5.15 -9.28
C THR A 82 -12.24 -5.02 -8.01
N PRO A 83 -11.63 -5.20 -6.83
CA PRO A 83 -12.33 -5.00 -5.58
C PRO A 83 -12.71 -3.53 -5.39
N GLU A 84 -13.82 -3.26 -4.71
CA GLU A 84 -14.20 -1.88 -4.40
C GLU A 84 -13.49 -1.39 -3.13
N TRP A 85 -12.77 -0.27 -3.26
CA TRP A 85 -12.22 0.47 -2.12
C TRP A 85 -11.30 -0.37 -1.22
N THR A 86 -10.17 -0.83 -1.76
CA THR A 86 -9.18 -1.57 -0.97
C THR A 86 -8.59 -0.71 0.14
N GLN A 87 -8.68 -1.17 1.39
CA GLN A 87 -8.22 -0.44 2.59
C GLN A 87 -7.36 -1.26 3.55
N GLY A 88 -7.25 -2.58 3.36
CA GLY A 88 -6.41 -3.42 4.22
C GLY A 88 -5.47 -4.28 3.40
N LEU A 89 -4.23 -4.37 3.87
CA LEU A 89 -3.20 -5.28 3.37
C LEU A 89 -2.57 -6.03 4.54
N ALA A 90 -2.44 -7.34 4.40
CA ALA A 90 -1.67 -8.17 5.32
C ALA A 90 -0.87 -9.20 4.55
N PHE A 91 0.42 -9.32 4.84
CA PHE A 91 1.23 -10.42 4.33
C PHE A 91 1.39 -11.49 5.40
N TYR A 92 1.11 -12.75 5.07
CA TYR A 92 1.31 -13.86 5.99
C TYR A 92 1.69 -15.13 5.22
N LYS A 93 2.86 -15.69 5.55
CA LYS A 93 3.37 -16.97 5.03
C LYS A 93 3.38 -17.11 3.50
N GLY A 94 3.72 -16.04 2.79
CA GLY A 94 3.80 -16.06 1.32
C GLY A 94 2.51 -15.58 0.64
N ASP A 95 1.43 -15.39 1.40
CA ASP A 95 0.15 -14.93 0.88
C ASP A 95 -0.06 -13.45 1.24
N LEU A 96 -0.54 -12.69 0.25
CA LEU A 96 -1.01 -11.32 0.43
C LEU A 96 -2.53 -11.31 0.54
N TYR A 97 -3.04 -10.90 1.70
CA TYR A 97 -4.45 -10.75 2.00
C TYR A 97 -4.85 -9.30 1.82
N ILE A 98 -6.03 -9.09 1.23
CA ILE A 98 -6.61 -7.76 1.00
C ILE A 98 -8.02 -7.70 1.59
N THR A 99 -8.41 -6.52 2.08
CA THR A 99 -9.80 -6.24 2.48
C THR A 99 -10.35 -5.05 1.73
N ASN A 100 -11.62 -5.12 1.38
CA ASN A 100 -12.32 -4.22 0.47
C ASN A 100 -13.77 -4.07 0.94
N ASP A 101 -14.46 -3.02 0.49
CA ASP A 101 -15.81 -2.67 0.95
C ASP A 101 -16.93 -3.42 0.20
N ASP A 102 -16.58 -4.19 -0.84
CA ASP A 102 -17.52 -5.01 -1.61
C ASP A 102 -17.91 -6.34 -0.91
N GLY A 103 -17.43 -6.55 0.33
CA GLY A 103 -17.82 -7.66 1.17
C GLY A 103 -19.32 -7.67 1.49
N ASP A 104 -19.83 -8.86 1.81
CA ASP A 104 -21.22 -9.07 2.23
C ASP A 104 -21.35 -9.42 3.72
N ALA A 105 -20.26 -9.28 4.49
CA ALA A 105 -20.20 -9.64 5.91
C ALA A 105 -21.29 -8.92 6.74
N ASP A 106 -21.60 -7.68 6.41
CA ASP A 106 -22.59 -6.86 7.12
C ASP A 106 -24.00 -6.91 6.49
N ARG A 107 -24.21 -7.72 5.44
CA ARG A 107 -25.52 -7.88 4.78
C ARG A 107 -26.42 -8.81 5.60
N ASN A 108 -26.74 -8.44 6.85
CA ASN A 108 -27.84 -8.89 7.71
C ASN A 108 -27.67 -8.41 9.17
N GLU A 109 -26.92 -7.33 9.43
CA GLU A 109 -26.95 -6.65 10.74
C GLU A 109 -28.22 -5.81 10.93
#